data_AF-A0A2G2PJ34-F1
#
_entry.id   AF-A0A2G2PJ34-F1
#
_cell.length_a   1.000
_cell.length_b   1.000
_cell.length_c   1.000
_cell.angle_alpha   90.00
_cell.angle_beta   90.00
_cell.angle_gamma   90.00
#
_symmetry.space_group_name_H-M   'P 1'
#
loop_
_entity.id
_entity.type
_entity.pdbx_description
1 polymer ?
#
loop_
_entity_poly.entity_id
_entity_poly.type
_entity_poly.pdbx_seq_one_letter_code
_entity_poly.pdbx_strand_id
1 'polypeptide(L)'
;MKFSDLEEYGDLSGTVYEGNMDISNKGLTSLEGMPKEIIGSLICYGNNLKTLEGMPQKIGSYCLVPRNQLTSLKGIAQIISGDFYCGENKLTSLDYLPKMIQGTFTCYGNTNVYLQEEFFFILKNQGIPKHIFKIKMYLKTNSEYYLTPKEYKYYFEKYPEHFV
;
A
#
# COMPACT_ATOMS: atom_id res chain seq x y z
N MET A 1 -8.15 -1.39 -19.21
CA MET A 1 -8.93 -0.15 -18.99
C MET A 1 -8.10 0.75 -18.06
N LYS A 2 -7.92 2.01 -18.43
CA LYS A 2 -7.22 3.03 -17.66
C LYS A 2 -8.22 3.80 -16.79
N PHE A 3 -7.73 4.59 -15.83
CA PHE A 3 -8.59 5.46 -15.03
C PHE A 3 -9.33 6.48 -15.90
N SER A 4 -8.64 7.09 -16.87
CA SER A 4 -9.25 8.06 -17.80
C SER A 4 -10.39 7.51 -18.66
N ASP A 5 -10.52 6.18 -18.76
CA ASP A 5 -11.62 5.53 -19.47
C ASP A 5 -12.93 5.50 -18.63
N LEU A 6 -12.88 5.85 -17.34
CA LEU A 6 -14.06 5.87 -16.47
C LEU A 6 -14.94 7.08 -16.76
N GLU A 7 -16.17 6.86 -17.26
CA GLU A 7 -17.13 7.93 -17.60
C GLU A 7 -17.43 8.89 -16.43
N GLU A 8 -17.36 8.39 -15.19
CA GLU A 8 -17.67 9.16 -13.97
C GLU A 8 -16.58 10.19 -13.61
N TYR A 9 -15.35 9.99 -14.07
CA TYR A 9 -14.19 10.84 -13.73
C TYR A 9 -13.54 11.51 -14.95
N GLY A 10 -13.46 10.79 -16.07
CA GLY A 10 -12.67 11.22 -17.23
C GLY A 10 -11.18 11.35 -16.92
N ASP A 11 -10.48 12.16 -17.71
CA ASP A 11 -9.07 12.51 -17.46
C ASP A 11 -8.97 13.69 -16.49
N LEU A 12 -8.41 13.43 -15.31
CA LEU A 12 -8.16 14.40 -14.25
C LEU A 12 -6.68 14.78 -14.13
N SER A 13 -5.84 14.41 -15.10
CA SER A 13 -4.40 14.67 -15.07
C SER A 13 -4.08 16.13 -14.74
N GLY A 14 -3.22 16.35 -13.75
CA GLY A 14 -2.79 17.69 -13.33
C GLY A 14 -3.75 18.43 -12.40
N THR A 15 -4.93 17.87 -12.12
CA THR A 15 -5.93 18.49 -11.22
C THR A 15 -5.74 18.07 -9.75
N VAL A 16 -6.49 18.74 -8.87
CA VAL A 16 -6.68 18.36 -7.47
C VAL A 16 -8.13 17.90 -7.32
N TYR A 17 -8.34 16.74 -6.70
CA TYR A 17 -9.66 16.19 -6.44
C TYR A 17 -10.01 16.33 -4.96
N GLU A 18 -11.03 17.14 -4.65
CA GLU A 18 -11.40 17.51 -3.27
C GLU A 18 -12.08 16.38 -2.48
N GLY A 19 -12.67 15.41 -3.18
CA GLY A 19 -13.49 14.35 -2.57
C GLY A 19 -12.74 13.06 -2.26
N ASN A 20 -13.52 12.07 -1.82
CA ASN A 20 -13.09 10.67 -1.81
C ASN A 20 -13.30 10.06 -3.21
N MET A 21 -12.36 9.25 -3.65
CA MET A 21 -12.40 8.58 -4.94
C MET A 21 -12.46 7.06 -4.74
N ASP A 22 -13.53 6.44 -5.22
CA ASP A 22 -13.69 4.98 -5.20
C ASP A 22 -13.69 4.43 -6.62
N ILE A 23 -12.60 3.76 -6.96
CA ILE A 23 -12.35 3.12 -8.25
C ILE A 23 -12.19 1.61 -8.10
N SER A 24 -12.83 1.03 -7.08
CA SER A 24 -12.72 -0.39 -6.77
C SER A 24 -13.48 -1.27 -7.74
N ASN A 25 -12.94 -2.46 -8.03
CA ASN A 25 -13.57 -3.48 -8.87
C ASN A 25 -13.97 -3.01 -10.28
N LYS A 26 -13.22 -2.06 -10.85
CA LYS A 26 -13.47 -1.55 -12.20
C LYS A 26 -12.69 -2.31 -13.27
N GLY A 27 -11.82 -3.25 -12.88
CA GLY A 27 -10.97 -3.98 -13.82
C GLY A 27 -9.82 -3.13 -14.38
N LEU A 28 -9.40 -2.09 -13.64
CA LEU A 28 -8.35 -1.18 -14.05
C LEU A 28 -7.01 -1.91 -14.21
N THR A 29 -6.28 -1.55 -15.27
CA THR A 29 -4.92 -2.02 -15.54
C THR A 29 -3.90 -0.89 -15.46
N SER A 30 -4.36 0.37 -15.36
CA SER A 30 -3.53 1.57 -15.24
C SER A 30 -4.29 2.66 -14.48
N LEU A 31 -3.56 3.51 -13.76
CA LEU A 31 -4.07 4.70 -13.08
C LEU A 31 -3.81 5.98 -13.89
N GLU A 32 -3.41 5.85 -15.16
CA GLU A 32 -3.26 6.98 -16.07
C GLU A 32 -4.56 7.79 -16.18
N GLY A 33 -4.44 9.11 -16.02
CA GLY A 33 -5.56 10.03 -15.96
C GLY A 33 -5.97 10.44 -14.54
N MET A 34 -5.40 9.83 -13.50
CA MET A 34 -5.71 10.23 -12.12
C MET A 34 -5.23 11.67 -11.81
N PRO A 35 -5.89 12.34 -10.84
CA PRO A 35 -5.47 13.67 -10.41
C PRO A 35 -4.07 13.66 -9.80
N LYS A 36 -3.42 14.82 -9.80
CA LYS A 36 -2.11 14.98 -9.14
C LYS A 36 -2.21 14.82 -7.63
N GLU A 37 -3.31 15.28 -7.04
CA GLU A 37 -3.58 15.19 -5.59
C GLU A 37 -5.04 14.82 -5.34
N ILE A 38 -5.27 14.01 -4.29
CA ILE A 38 -6.60 13.74 -3.74
C ILE A 38 -6.61 14.26 -2.30
N ILE A 39 -7.53 15.18 -1.99
CA ILE A 39 -7.69 15.72 -0.64
C ILE A 39 -8.34 14.70 0.28
N GLY A 40 -9.31 13.94 -0.24
CA GLY A 40 -9.94 12.85 0.49
C GLY A 40 -9.16 11.54 0.45
N SER A 41 -9.91 10.45 0.45
CA SER A 41 -9.41 9.08 0.41
C SER A 41 -9.37 8.51 -1.01
N LEU A 42 -8.46 7.58 -1.25
CA LEU A 42 -8.43 6.75 -2.45
C LEU A 42 -8.76 5.31 -2.10
N ILE A 43 -9.81 4.77 -2.71
CA ILE A 43 -10.25 3.38 -2.58
C ILE A 43 -10.10 2.73 -3.96
N CYS A 44 -9.16 1.80 -4.10
CA CYS A 44 -8.75 1.19 -5.36
C CYS A 44 -8.49 -0.32 -5.21
N TYR A 45 -9.39 -1.02 -4.52
CA TYR A 45 -9.23 -2.46 -4.33
C TYR A 45 -9.84 -3.28 -5.48
N GLY A 46 -9.34 -4.50 -5.67
CA GLY A 46 -9.97 -5.46 -6.59
C GLY A 46 -9.81 -5.10 -8.07
N ASN A 47 -8.65 -4.56 -8.46
CA ASN A 47 -8.34 -4.25 -9.84
C ASN A 47 -7.23 -5.17 -10.37
N ASN A 48 -6.82 -4.97 -11.63
CA ASN A 48 -5.78 -5.73 -12.30
C ASN A 48 -4.46 -4.94 -12.40
N LEU A 49 -4.21 -4.04 -11.45
CA LEU A 49 -3.03 -3.18 -11.45
C LEU A 49 -1.77 -4.00 -11.18
N LYS A 50 -0.75 -3.80 -12.01
CA LYS A 50 0.59 -4.41 -11.84
C LYS A 50 1.61 -3.42 -11.28
N THR A 51 1.37 -2.13 -11.48
CA THR A 51 2.13 -1.01 -10.94
C THR A 51 1.13 0.03 -10.42
N LEU A 52 1.63 1.01 -9.65
CA LEU A 52 0.85 2.16 -9.21
C LEU A 52 1.23 3.42 -10.00
N GLU A 53 1.87 3.27 -11.16
CA GLU A 53 2.20 4.39 -12.04
C GLU A 53 0.92 5.12 -12.46
N GLY A 54 0.93 6.45 -12.33
CA GLY A 54 -0.24 7.31 -12.52
C GLY A 54 -0.96 7.68 -11.23
N MET A 55 -0.65 7.07 -10.07
CA MET A 55 -1.27 7.44 -8.80
C MET A 55 -0.98 8.91 -8.41
N PRO A 56 -1.90 9.59 -7.70
CA PRO A 56 -1.66 10.91 -7.12
C PRO A 56 -0.38 10.96 -6.29
N GLN A 57 0.30 12.11 -6.30
CA GLN A 57 1.49 12.34 -5.48
C GLN A 57 1.15 12.46 -3.99
N LYS A 58 -0.06 12.94 -3.67
CA LYS A 58 -0.54 13.16 -2.30
C LYS A 58 -1.98 12.67 -2.14
N ILE A 59 -2.22 11.97 -1.04
CA ILE A 59 -3.54 11.53 -0.58
C ILE A 59 -3.75 12.07 0.83
N GLY A 60 -4.79 12.88 1.01
CA GLY A 60 -5.04 13.64 2.24
C GLY A 60 -5.71 12.84 3.37
N SER A 61 -6.20 11.63 3.08
CA SER A 61 -6.77 10.72 4.05
C SER A 61 -6.18 9.30 3.85
N TYR A 62 -7.00 8.26 3.81
CA TYR A 62 -6.54 6.88 3.64
C TYR A 62 -6.41 6.45 2.16
N CYS A 63 -5.51 5.50 1.91
CA CYS A 63 -5.25 4.89 0.61
C CYS A 63 -5.41 3.36 0.70
N LEU A 64 -6.37 2.81 -0.04
CA LEU A 64 -6.65 1.37 -0.11
C LEU A 64 -6.33 0.86 -1.52
N VAL A 65 -5.34 -0.02 -1.65
CA VAL A 65 -5.02 -0.73 -2.91
C VAL A 65 -4.99 -2.26 -2.81
N PRO A 66 -5.73 -2.93 -1.89
CA PRO A 66 -5.62 -4.37 -1.76
C PRO A 66 -6.21 -5.12 -2.96
N ARG A 67 -5.88 -6.41 -3.11
CA ARG A 67 -6.42 -7.27 -4.17
C ARG A 67 -6.12 -6.74 -5.58
N ASN A 68 -4.85 -6.49 -5.82
CA ASN A 68 -4.31 -6.17 -7.15
C ASN A 68 -3.24 -7.22 -7.51
N GLN A 69 -2.42 -6.95 -8.54
CA GLN A 69 -1.35 -7.82 -8.99
C GLN A 69 0.03 -7.15 -8.83
N LEU A 70 0.16 -6.24 -7.85
CA LEU A 70 1.38 -5.45 -7.63
C LEU A 70 2.53 -6.34 -7.19
N THR A 71 3.71 -6.17 -7.80
CA THR A 71 4.95 -6.84 -7.38
C THR A 71 5.91 -5.92 -6.61
N SER A 72 5.70 -4.60 -6.71
CA SER A 72 6.37 -3.56 -5.93
C SER A 72 5.41 -2.38 -5.69
N LEU A 73 5.77 -1.44 -4.83
CA LEU A 73 5.02 -0.19 -4.64
C LEU A 73 5.46 0.93 -5.60
N LYS A 74 6.15 0.59 -6.70
CA LYS A 74 6.59 1.58 -7.68
C LYS A 74 5.41 2.40 -8.19
N GLY A 75 5.53 3.72 -8.10
CA GLY A 75 4.51 4.67 -8.51
C GLY A 75 3.52 5.07 -7.41
N ILE A 76 3.60 4.50 -6.19
CA ILE A 76 2.76 4.90 -5.06
C ILE A 76 2.88 6.40 -4.75
N ALA A 77 1.81 6.97 -4.19
CA ALA A 77 1.80 8.30 -3.61
C ALA A 77 3.00 8.53 -2.67
N GLN A 78 3.59 9.72 -2.73
CA GLN A 78 4.72 10.08 -1.89
C GLN A 78 4.27 10.42 -0.46
N ILE A 79 3.06 10.95 -0.30
CA ILE A 79 2.49 11.37 0.97
C ILE A 79 1.09 10.77 1.13
N ILE A 80 0.87 10.05 2.22
CA ILE A 80 -0.44 9.55 2.65
C ILE A 80 -0.68 10.06 4.08
N SER A 81 -1.60 11.01 4.24
CA SER A 81 -1.88 11.64 5.54
C SER A 81 -2.75 10.80 6.46
N GLY A 82 -3.23 9.63 6.01
CA GLY A 82 -3.97 8.66 6.81
C GLY A 82 -3.36 7.27 6.71
N ASP A 83 -4.24 6.28 6.76
CA ASP A 83 -3.84 4.88 6.67
C ASP A 83 -3.50 4.45 5.23
N PHE A 84 -2.58 3.50 5.09
CA PHE A 84 -2.22 2.87 3.83
C PHE A 84 -2.34 1.35 3.90
N TYR A 85 -3.23 0.79 3.07
CA TYR A 85 -3.50 -0.64 3.00
C TYR A 85 -3.17 -1.17 1.58
N CYS A 86 -2.16 -2.03 1.46
CA CYS A 86 -1.74 -2.64 0.20
C CYS A 86 -1.70 -4.18 0.23
N GLY A 87 -2.55 -4.78 1.07
CA GLY A 87 -2.61 -6.24 1.24
C GLY A 87 -3.09 -7.00 0.00
N GLU A 88 -3.02 -8.34 0.03
CA GLU A 88 -3.49 -9.26 -1.00
C GLU A 88 -2.96 -8.89 -2.40
N ASN A 89 -1.66 -8.68 -2.49
CA ASN A 89 -0.92 -8.42 -3.73
C ASN A 89 0.16 -9.48 -3.92
N LYS A 90 1.09 -9.26 -4.86
CA LYS A 90 2.23 -10.14 -5.14
C LYS A 90 3.56 -9.46 -4.80
N LEU A 91 3.56 -8.54 -3.82
CA LEU A 91 4.73 -7.74 -3.48
C LEU A 91 5.89 -8.66 -3.09
N THR A 92 7.07 -8.42 -3.65
CA THR A 92 8.32 -9.15 -3.30
C THR A 92 9.24 -8.32 -2.42
N SER A 93 9.02 -7.00 -2.37
CA SER A 93 9.70 -6.05 -1.51
C SER A 93 8.75 -4.91 -1.17
N LEU A 94 9.14 -4.09 -0.18
CA LEU A 94 8.50 -2.82 0.13
C LEU A 94 9.32 -1.64 -0.39
N ASP A 95 10.04 -1.86 -1.50
CA ASP A 95 10.70 -0.77 -2.20
C ASP A 95 9.66 0.26 -2.65
N TYR A 96 10.08 1.52 -2.69
CA TYR A 96 9.25 2.66 -3.07
C TYR A 96 8.13 3.01 -2.08
N LEU A 97 8.20 2.59 -0.81
CA LEU A 97 7.26 3.04 0.21
C LEU A 97 7.05 4.58 0.18
N PRO A 98 5.82 5.07 0.47
CA PRO A 98 5.57 6.49 0.62
C PRO A 98 6.52 7.12 1.62
N LYS A 99 7.08 8.28 1.26
CA LYS A 99 7.98 9.07 2.13
C LYS A 99 7.37 9.43 3.47
N MET A 100 6.04 9.53 3.53
CA MET A 100 5.30 9.78 4.75
C MET A 100 3.97 9.03 4.74
N ILE A 101 3.71 8.30 5.82
CA ILE A 101 2.41 7.71 6.17
C ILE A 101 2.12 8.14 7.60
N GLN A 102 1.05 8.91 7.82
CA GLN A 102 0.72 9.39 9.17
C GLN A 102 -0.15 8.40 9.95
N GLY A 103 -0.91 7.55 9.25
CA GLY A 103 -1.74 6.51 9.86
C GLY A 103 -1.10 5.12 9.88
N THR A 104 -1.98 4.12 9.86
CA THR A 104 -1.64 2.69 9.87
C THR A 104 -1.14 2.25 8.51
N PHE A 105 -0.03 1.50 8.47
CA PHE A 105 0.39 0.79 7.27
C PHE A 105 0.18 -0.72 7.43
N THR A 106 -0.41 -1.37 6.42
CA THR A 106 -0.50 -2.83 6.35
C THR A 106 -0.41 -3.36 4.92
N CYS A 107 0.32 -4.45 4.75
CA CYS A 107 0.57 -5.13 3.48
C CYS A 107 0.31 -6.63 3.58
N TYR A 108 -0.69 -7.03 4.37
CA TYR A 108 -1.01 -8.44 4.62
C TYR A 108 -1.23 -9.24 3.35
N GLY A 109 -0.94 -10.53 3.32
CA GLY A 109 -1.28 -11.40 2.19
C GLY A 109 -0.38 -11.19 0.97
N ASN A 110 0.77 -10.54 1.16
CA ASN A 110 1.87 -10.52 0.20
C ASN A 110 2.89 -11.58 0.62
N THR A 111 2.80 -12.77 0.03
CA THR A 111 3.57 -13.96 0.47
C THR A 111 5.06 -13.88 0.22
N ASN A 112 5.53 -12.91 -0.56
CA ASN A 112 6.93 -12.82 -0.99
C ASN A 112 7.66 -11.61 -0.38
N VAL A 113 7.01 -10.85 0.50
CA VAL A 113 7.66 -9.74 1.21
C VAL A 113 8.46 -10.31 2.36
N TYR A 114 9.75 -10.54 2.12
CA TYR A 114 10.70 -10.76 3.19
C TYR A 114 11.04 -9.42 3.84
N LEU A 115 10.60 -9.22 5.07
CA LEU A 115 10.95 -8.03 5.84
C LEU A 115 12.39 -8.18 6.35
N GLN A 116 13.34 -7.82 5.51
CA GLN A 116 14.78 -7.83 5.81
C GLN A 116 15.16 -6.67 6.73
N GLU A 117 16.43 -6.61 7.15
CA GLU A 117 16.93 -5.55 8.03
C GLU A 117 16.77 -4.14 7.43
N GLU A 118 16.87 -4.00 6.09
CA GLU A 118 16.66 -2.71 5.42
C GLU A 118 15.24 -2.17 5.63
N PHE A 119 14.26 -3.05 5.84
CA PHE A 119 12.89 -2.65 6.14
C PHE A 119 12.78 -1.82 7.42
N PHE A 120 13.45 -2.26 8.49
CA PHE A 120 13.49 -1.51 9.76
C PHE A 120 14.25 -0.19 9.63
N PHE A 121 15.23 -0.13 8.73
CA PHE A 121 15.92 1.10 8.39
C PHE A 121 14.99 2.09 7.66
N ILE A 122 14.18 1.63 6.69
CA ILE A 122 13.18 2.46 6.00
C ILE A 122 12.18 3.04 6.99
N LEU A 123 11.63 2.23 7.90
CA LEU A 123 10.69 2.71 8.93
C LEU A 123 11.30 3.76 9.87
N LYS A 124 12.58 3.63 10.24
CA LYS A 124 13.26 4.64 11.07
C LYS A 124 13.45 5.97 10.35
N ASN A 125 13.62 5.95 9.03
CA ASN A 125 13.99 7.12 8.24
C ASN A 125 12.80 7.83 7.56
N GLN A 126 11.63 7.18 7.45
CA GLN A 126 10.47 7.74 6.73
C GLN A 126 9.35 8.28 7.63
N GLY A 127 9.63 8.53 8.91
CA GLY A 127 8.67 9.17 9.81
C GLY A 127 7.40 8.35 10.09
N ILE A 128 7.40 7.05 9.76
CA ILE A 128 6.25 6.17 9.96
C ILE A 128 6.08 5.91 11.48
N PRO A 129 4.92 6.20 12.09
CA PRO A 129 4.71 5.99 13.51
C PRO A 129 4.83 4.51 13.91
N LYS A 130 5.89 4.19 14.69
CA LYS A 130 6.25 2.81 15.08
C LYS A 130 5.18 2.05 15.88
N HIS A 131 4.23 2.77 16.51
CA HIS A 131 3.18 2.20 17.35
C HIS A 131 1.90 1.86 16.56
N ILE A 132 1.75 2.40 15.35
CA ILE A 132 0.59 2.16 14.48
C ILE A 132 0.93 1.06 13.45
N PHE A 133 2.21 0.91 13.11
CA PHE A 133 2.68 -0.12 12.20
C PHE A 133 2.55 -1.52 12.83
N LYS A 134 1.69 -2.37 12.24
CA LYS A 134 1.62 -3.81 12.55
C LYS A 134 1.66 -4.63 11.27
N ILE A 135 2.64 -5.52 11.15
CA ILE A 135 2.77 -6.51 10.08
C ILE A 135 1.81 -7.64 10.38
N LYS A 136 0.92 -7.93 9.43
CA LYS A 136 0.13 -9.15 9.48
C LYS A 136 0.94 -10.31 8.91
N MET A 137 1.30 -11.25 9.77
CA MET A 137 2.03 -12.46 9.39
C MET A 137 1.08 -13.63 9.11
N TYR A 138 1.49 -14.48 8.16
CA TYR A 138 0.95 -15.81 7.97
C TYR A 138 1.94 -16.80 8.56
N LEU A 139 1.62 -17.36 9.72
CA LEU A 139 2.35 -18.51 10.23
C LEU A 139 1.89 -19.77 9.48
N LYS A 140 2.74 -20.80 9.41
CA LYS A 140 2.34 -22.15 8.97
C LYS A 140 1.12 -22.71 9.73
N THR A 141 0.79 -22.11 10.88
CA THR A 141 -0.37 -22.45 11.70
C THR A 141 -1.70 -21.89 11.19
N ASN A 142 -1.74 -21.20 10.04
CA ASN A 142 -2.91 -20.46 9.52
C ASN A 142 -3.43 -19.36 10.46
N SER A 143 -2.69 -19.02 11.51
CA SER A 143 -3.03 -17.94 12.42
C SER A 143 -2.45 -16.61 11.94
N GLU A 144 -3.29 -15.58 11.96
CA GLU A 144 -2.92 -14.22 11.55
C GLU A 144 -2.49 -13.39 12.77
N TYR A 145 -1.27 -12.84 12.74
CA TYR A 145 -0.76 -12.00 13.84
C TYR A 145 -0.38 -10.62 13.33
N TYR A 146 -0.80 -9.58 14.05
CA TYR A 146 -0.42 -8.19 13.80
C TYR A 146 0.71 -7.79 14.75
N LEU A 147 1.93 -7.70 14.21
CA LEU A 147 3.14 -7.44 14.99
C LEU A 147 3.76 -6.08 14.66
N THR A 148 4.07 -5.30 15.69
CA THR A 148 4.98 -4.15 15.56
C THR A 148 6.33 -4.58 14.96
N PRO A 149 7.15 -3.66 14.43
CA PRO A 149 8.44 -4.02 13.86
C PRO A 149 9.33 -4.74 14.89
N LYS A 150 9.27 -4.30 16.16
CA LYS A 150 10.02 -4.91 17.26
C LYS A 150 9.56 -6.35 17.54
N GLU A 151 8.25 -6.58 17.53
CA GLU A 151 7.69 -7.91 17.71
C GLU A 151 8.04 -8.83 16.55
N TYR A 152 7.91 -8.37 15.29
CA TYR A 152 8.31 -9.18 14.13
C TYR A 152 9.76 -9.63 14.23
N LYS A 153 10.69 -8.71 14.53
CA LYS A 153 12.11 -9.05 14.69
C LYS A 153 12.31 -10.13 15.76
N TYR A 154 11.68 -9.96 16.92
CA TYR A 154 11.75 -10.95 18.00
C TYR A 154 11.24 -12.33 17.59
N TYR A 155 10.08 -12.40 16.95
CA TYR A 155 9.50 -13.69 16.54
C TYR A 155 10.29 -14.33 15.40
N PHE A 156 10.82 -13.54 14.46
CA PHE A 156 11.61 -14.04 13.33
C PHE A 156 12.95 -14.63 13.77
N GLU A 157 13.66 -13.96 14.66
CA GLU A 157 14.92 -14.47 15.22
C GLU A 157 14.72 -15.75 16.04
N LYS A 158 13.56 -15.89 16.70
CA LYS A 158 13.29 -16.99 17.62
C LYS A 158 12.63 -18.20 16.97
N TYR A 159 11.82 -18.00 15.93
CA TYR A 159 11.03 -19.06 15.28
C TYR A 159 11.00 -18.92 13.75
N PRO A 160 12.15 -18.77 13.07
CA PRO A 160 12.20 -18.48 11.63
C PRO A 160 11.46 -19.53 10.77
N GLU A 161 11.37 -20.78 11.23
CA GLU A 161 10.68 -21.89 10.59
C GLU A 161 9.15 -21.75 10.51
N HIS A 162 8.57 -20.89 11.35
CA HIS A 162 7.14 -20.61 11.35
C HIS A 162 6.72 -19.56 10.32
N PHE A 163 7.69 -18.86 9.73
CA PHE A 163 7.48 -17.86 8.69
C PHE A 163 7.40 -18.55 7.32
N VAL A 164 6.51 -18.04 6.47
CA VAL A 164 6.34 -18.47 5.07
C VAL A 164 6.97 -17.43 4.16
#